data_AF-A0A7W9FUQ5-F1
#
_entry.id   AF-A0A7W9FUQ5-F1
#
_cell.length_a   1.000
_cell.length_b   1.000
_cell.length_c   1.000
_cell.angle_alpha   90.00
_cell.angle_beta   90.00
_cell.angle_gamma   90.00
#
_symmetry.space_group_name_H-M   'P 1'
#
loop_
_entity.id
_entity.type
_entity.pdbx_description
1 polymer ?
#
loop_
_entity_poly.entity_id
_entity_poly.type
_entity_poly.pdbx_seq_one_letter_code
_entity_poly.pdbx_strand_id
1 'polypeptide(L)'
;MSNTDTTDQTPGRTQARTPGPWDAKPEATSARETAPAPAVDAPVEKDQSLVWAMLSTALMGGFLWWITGSAIVAGAVLIGLFVHEAGHALAMNKLGMGPARIYIIPFLGGLAKARREPKSEWDGVLVSLAGPAFGLLAMIPFVGVWMVLGQGEWLMGAFFIATLNLVNLVPAPPLDGSKALGPVLTRVHPRLEQIVLLVIGVAVVWWGLTTGRFILAAFLALSVFSHLKRGVWRAAWGTLSWPEAGKSLALYLLTLAVCAAAAVGALMPMTGGDPAGAVQLGLNYLGFGR
;
A
#
# COMPACT_ATOMS: atom_id res chain seq x y z
N MET A 1 20.20 -25.52 -75.41
CA MET A 1 19.54 -25.71 -74.10
C MET A 1 20.61 -25.52 -73.03
N SER A 2 20.43 -24.47 -72.24
CA SER A 2 21.02 -24.15 -70.93
C SER A 2 22.36 -24.79 -70.54
N ASN A 3 23.38 -23.94 -70.36
CA ASN A 3 24.17 -23.99 -69.14
C ASN A 3 24.49 -22.56 -68.70
N THR A 4 24.09 -22.29 -67.48
CA THR A 4 24.01 -21.00 -66.80
C THR A 4 25.37 -20.55 -66.29
N ASP A 5 25.67 -19.28 -66.54
CA ASP A 5 26.74 -18.51 -65.92
C ASP A 5 26.73 -18.66 -64.39
N THR A 6 27.89 -19.05 -63.86
CA THR A 6 28.21 -18.96 -62.43
C THR A 6 29.30 -17.91 -62.29
N THR A 7 28.92 -16.67 -62.00
CA THR A 7 29.82 -15.67 -61.45
C THR A 7 29.27 -15.16 -60.13
N ASP A 8 29.93 -15.63 -59.09
CA ASP A 8 29.93 -15.20 -57.70
C ASP A 8 30.08 -13.67 -57.59
N GLN A 9 29.11 -12.98 -56.97
CA GLN A 9 29.24 -11.57 -56.59
C GLN A 9 28.52 -11.26 -55.29
N THR A 10 29.27 -11.15 -54.19
CA THR A 10 29.04 -10.20 -53.07
C THR A 10 30.38 -10.06 -52.32
N PRO A 11 30.75 -8.93 -51.67
CA PRO A 11 30.01 -7.68 -51.42
C PRO A 11 30.72 -6.39 -51.86
N GLY A 12 29.92 -5.37 -52.19
CA GLY A 12 30.36 -3.98 -52.26
C GLY A 12 30.85 -3.49 -50.90
N ARG A 13 32.17 -3.48 -50.71
CA ARG A 13 32.87 -2.82 -49.60
C ARG A 13 33.31 -1.45 -50.11
N THR A 14 32.53 -0.42 -49.84
CA THR A 14 32.91 0.97 -50.10
C THR A 14 34.20 1.28 -49.34
N GLN A 15 35.32 1.38 -50.03
CA GLN A 15 36.59 1.79 -49.42
C GLN A 15 36.45 3.25 -48.97
N ALA A 16 36.53 3.48 -47.65
CA ALA A 16 36.53 4.81 -47.08
C ALA A 16 37.76 5.58 -47.55
N ARG A 17 37.53 6.74 -48.19
CA ARG A 17 38.58 7.64 -48.68
C ARG A 17 39.48 8.12 -47.53
N THR A 18 40.78 8.10 -47.74
CA THR A 18 41.77 8.67 -46.80
C THR A 18 41.66 10.21 -46.79
N PRO A 19 41.49 10.86 -45.63
CA PRO A 19 41.42 12.32 -45.56
C PRO A 19 42.73 13.00 -45.97
N GLY A 20 42.64 14.09 -46.73
CA GLY A 20 43.75 14.92 -47.17
C GLY A 20 44.20 15.95 -46.12
N PRO A 21 45.35 16.60 -46.33
CA PRO A 21 45.97 17.51 -45.36
C PRO A 21 45.18 18.80 -45.08
N TRP A 22 44.17 19.09 -45.89
CA TRP A 22 43.27 20.24 -45.77
C TRP A 22 41.86 19.86 -45.31
N ASP A 23 41.58 18.56 -45.10
CA ASP A 23 40.29 18.13 -44.57
C ASP A 23 40.19 18.55 -43.10
N ALA A 24 39.00 18.97 -42.68
CA ALA A 24 38.74 19.29 -41.28
C ALA A 24 39.12 18.06 -40.44
N LYS A 25 40.10 18.22 -39.54
CA LYS A 25 40.43 17.15 -38.59
C LYS A 25 39.13 16.77 -37.89
N PRO A 26 38.73 15.48 -37.87
CA PRO A 26 37.63 15.09 -37.02
C PRO A 26 38.00 15.59 -35.63
N GLU A 27 37.20 16.51 -35.09
CA GLU A 27 37.30 16.84 -33.68
C GLU A 27 37.33 15.49 -32.99
N ALA A 28 38.36 15.26 -32.18
CA ALA A 28 38.28 14.17 -31.25
C ALA A 28 37.09 14.53 -30.38
N THR A 29 35.92 14.03 -30.77
CA THR A 29 34.86 13.69 -29.85
C THR A 29 35.56 12.70 -28.94
N SER A 30 36.26 13.24 -27.92
CA SER A 30 36.42 12.53 -26.69
C SER A 30 35.03 12.02 -26.47
N ALA A 31 34.85 10.70 -26.56
CA ALA A 31 33.74 10.07 -25.92
C ALA A 31 33.86 10.57 -24.49
N ARG A 32 33.16 11.67 -24.21
CA ARG A 32 32.82 12.05 -22.87
C ARG A 32 31.96 10.88 -22.53
N GLU A 33 32.57 9.85 -21.95
CA GLU A 33 31.88 8.92 -21.09
C GLU A 33 30.88 9.81 -20.39
N THR A 34 29.61 9.63 -20.70
CA THR A 34 28.54 10.24 -19.95
C THR A 34 28.72 9.62 -18.58
N ALA A 35 29.60 10.24 -17.78
CA ALA A 35 29.73 9.99 -16.38
C ALA A 35 28.30 10.02 -15.88
N PRO A 36 27.83 8.97 -15.21
CA PRO A 36 26.48 8.97 -14.67
C PRO A 36 26.32 10.31 -13.94
N ALA A 37 25.28 11.06 -14.33
CA ALA A 37 24.98 12.32 -13.68
C ALA A 37 25.11 12.09 -12.17
N PRO A 38 25.85 12.95 -11.43
CA PRO A 38 25.98 12.76 -10.00
C PRO A 38 24.57 12.56 -9.47
N ALA A 39 24.33 11.40 -8.83
CA ALA A 39 23.05 11.10 -8.23
C ALA A 39 22.73 12.33 -7.39
N VAL A 40 21.71 13.09 -7.79
CA VAL A 40 21.29 14.26 -7.03
C VAL A 40 20.94 13.68 -5.67
N ASP A 41 21.78 13.91 -4.67
CA ASP A 41 21.52 13.49 -3.31
C ASP A 41 20.17 14.09 -2.95
N ALA A 42 19.13 13.25 -2.95
CA ALA A 42 17.80 13.69 -2.58
C ALA A 42 17.94 14.36 -1.21
N PRO A 43 17.36 15.56 -1.02
CA PRO A 43 17.54 16.31 0.22
C PRO A 43 17.22 15.39 1.39
N VAL A 44 18.15 15.30 2.35
CA VAL A 44 17.98 14.49 3.56
C VAL A 44 16.75 15.02 4.29
N GLU A 45 15.64 14.32 4.12
CA GLU A 45 14.37 14.70 4.70
C GLU A 45 14.48 14.62 6.22
N LYS A 46 14.10 15.72 6.89
CA LYS A 46 14.29 15.87 8.32
C LYS A 46 13.34 14.92 9.07
N ASP A 47 13.90 14.16 10.00
CA ASP A 47 13.13 13.27 10.86
C ASP A 47 12.03 14.01 11.63
N GLN A 48 10.89 13.35 11.82
CA GLN A 48 9.86 13.85 12.72
C GLN A 48 10.46 13.93 14.12
N SER A 49 10.45 15.14 14.70
CA SER A 49 10.93 15.31 16.07
C SER A 49 10.10 14.47 17.04
N LEU A 50 10.73 13.89 18.06
CA LEU A 50 10.05 13.10 19.08
C LEU A 50 8.89 13.87 19.72
N VAL A 51 9.06 15.16 19.98
CA VAL A 51 8.01 16.04 20.53
C VAL A 51 6.78 16.06 19.63
N TRP A 52 6.97 16.24 18.32
CA TRP A 52 5.87 16.16 17.36
C TRP A 52 5.24 14.78 17.30
N ALA A 53 6.03 13.70 17.31
CA ALA A 53 5.48 12.35 17.30
C ALA A 53 4.60 12.08 18.55
N MET A 54 5.07 12.50 19.73
CA MET A 54 4.32 12.39 20.98
C MET A 54 3.04 13.23 20.96
N LEU A 55 3.13 14.48 20.50
CA LEU A 55 1.97 15.36 20.37
C LEU A 55 0.94 14.80 19.39
N SER A 56 1.38 14.36 18.19
CA SER A 56 0.51 13.73 17.19
C SER A 56 -0.18 12.48 17.74
N THR A 57 0.57 11.65 18.47
CA THR A 57 0.05 10.42 19.09
C THR A 57 -0.97 10.74 20.19
N ALA A 58 -0.70 11.73 21.05
CA ALA A 58 -1.60 12.16 22.10
C ALA A 58 -2.90 12.76 21.53
N LEU A 59 -2.81 13.60 20.49
CA LEU A 59 -3.98 14.15 19.80
C LEU A 59 -4.81 13.05 19.13
N MET A 60 -4.15 12.09 18.49
CA MET A 60 -4.82 10.93 17.91
C MET A 60 -5.54 10.11 18.99
N GLY A 61 -4.85 9.78 20.09
CA GLY A 61 -5.43 9.03 21.20
C GLY A 61 -6.62 9.74 21.84
N GLY A 62 -6.52 11.06 22.07
CA GLY A 62 -7.62 11.87 22.59
C GLY A 62 -8.81 11.92 21.64
N PHE A 63 -8.56 12.06 20.33
CA PHE A 63 -9.62 12.00 19.31
C PHE A 63 -10.29 10.63 19.26
N LEU A 64 -9.52 9.54 19.26
CA LEU A 64 -10.04 8.17 19.29
C LEU A 64 -10.86 7.91 20.55
N TRP A 65 -10.40 8.37 21.71
CA TRP A 65 -11.16 8.28 22.96
C TRP A 65 -12.48 9.06 22.89
N TRP A 66 -12.46 10.29 22.34
CA TRP A 66 -13.66 11.11 22.20
C TRP A 66 -14.72 10.46 21.29
N ILE A 67 -14.33 9.88 20.15
CA ILE A 67 -15.27 9.25 19.23
C ILE A 67 -15.75 7.87 19.67
N THR A 68 -14.92 7.12 20.42
CA THR A 68 -15.26 5.75 20.86
C THR A 68 -15.89 5.72 22.25
N GLY A 69 -15.67 6.74 23.08
CA GLY A 69 -16.09 6.77 24.49
C GLY A 69 -15.31 5.79 25.39
N SER A 70 -14.30 5.10 24.85
CA SER A 70 -13.60 4.00 25.52
C SER A 70 -12.08 4.18 25.41
N ALA A 71 -11.41 4.22 26.56
CA ALA A 71 -9.95 4.29 26.60
C ALA A 71 -9.31 2.98 26.10
N ILE A 72 -9.94 1.83 26.36
CA ILE A 72 -9.46 0.52 25.92
C ILE A 72 -9.53 0.41 24.40
N VAL A 73 -10.66 0.77 23.79
CA VAL A 73 -10.83 0.74 22.33
C VAL A 73 -9.92 1.76 21.65
N ALA A 74 -9.82 2.98 22.19
CA ALA A 74 -8.91 3.99 21.65
C ALA A 74 -7.44 3.51 21.69
N GLY A 75 -7.02 2.91 22.81
CA GLY A 75 -5.70 2.30 22.95
C GLY A 75 -5.51 1.12 21.98
N ALA A 76 -6.52 0.29 21.77
CA ALA A 76 -6.49 -0.82 20.83
C ALA A 76 -6.27 -0.35 19.39
N VAL A 77 -7.05 0.63 18.94
CA VAL A 77 -6.91 1.20 17.59
C VAL A 77 -5.53 1.84 17.42
N LEU A 78 -5.05 2.56 18.43
CA LEU A 78 -3.73 3.18 18.38
C LEU A 78 -2.61 2.14 18.30
N ILE A 79 -2.62 1.11 19.15
CA ILE A 79 -1.65 0.01 19.12
C ILE A 79 -1.75 -0.75 17.80
N GLY A 80 -2.97 -1.05 17.33
CA GLY A 80 -3.22 -1.68 16.05
C GLY A 80 -2.61 -0.90 14.89
N LEU A 81 -2.78 0.42 14.87
CA LEU A 81 -2.15 1.30 13.88
C LEU A 81 -0.62 1.23 13.94
N PHE A 82 -0.02 1.30 15.13
CA PHE A 82 1.44 1.20 15.27
C PHE A 82 2.00 -0.13 14.78
N VAL A 83 1.36 -1.24 15.15
CA VAL A 83 1.81 -2.59 14.75
C VAL A 83 1.61 -2.79 13.25
N HIS A 84 0.54 -2.24 12.68
CA HIS A 84 0.30 -2.21 11.24
C HIS A 84 1.43 -1.49 10.49
N GLU A 85 1.76 -0.26 10.89
CA GLU A 85 2.88 0.48 10.29
C GLU A 85 4.24 -0.20 10.51
N ALA A 86 4.44 -0.83 11.66
CA ALA A 86 5.63 -1.63 11.92
C ALA A 86 5.73 -2.83 10.97
N GLY A 87 4.60 -3.44 10.58
CA GLY A 87 4.53 -4.46 9.54
C GLY A 87 5.06 -3.96 8.20
N HIS A 88 4.61 -2.78 7.76
CA HIS A 88 5.15 -2.14 6.56
C HIS A 88 6.64 -1.87 6.67
N ALA A 89 7.09 -1.24 7.78
CA ALA A 89 8.48 -0.89 7.99
C ALA A 89 9.39 -2.14 8.02
N LEU A 90 8.94 -3.23 8.63
CA LEU A 90 9.65 -4.50 8.66
C LEU A 90 9.80 -5.09 7.25
N ALA A 91 8.73 -5.10 6.46
CA ALA A 91 8.77 -5.57 5.07
C ALA A 91 9.69 -4.70 4.21
N MET A 92 9.60 -3.37 4.34
CA MET A 92 10.48 -2.42 3.65
C MET A 92 11.96 -2.69 3.95
N ASN A 93 12.30 -2.85 5.24
CA ASN A 93 13.66 -3.13 5.65
C ASN A 93 14.14 -4.48 5.13
N LYS A 94 13.31 -5.53 5.22
CA LYS A 94 13.64 -6.89 4.75
C LYS A 94 13.87 -6.97 3.24
N LEU A 95 13.13 -6.20 2.45
CA LEU A 95 13.25 -6.14 0.99
C LEU A 95 14.37 -5.19 0.51
N GLY A 96 15.10 -4.55 1.44
CA GLY A 96 16.25 -3.70 1.13
C GLY A 96 15.93 -2.23 0.84
N MET A 97 14.69 -1.81 1.11
CA MET A 97 14.25 -0.40 0.99
C MET A 97 14.62 0.45 2.23
N GLY A 98 15.22 -0.18 3.24
CA GLY A 98 15.51 0.43 4.54
C GLY A 98 16.66 1.45 4.58
N PRO A 99 16.81 2.20 5.67
CA PRO A 99 15.97 2.15 6.87
C PRO A 99 14.60 2.81 6.63
N ALA A 100 13.53 2.07 6.91
CA ALA A 100 12.17 2.58 6.91
C ALA A 100 11.87 3.31 8.22
N ARG A 101 11.08 4.38 8.14
CA ARG A 101 10.71 5.24 9.26
C ARG A 101 9.20 5.37 9.34
N ILE A 102 8.66 5.39 10.56
CA ILE A 102 7.22 5.54 10.80
C ILE A 102 6.98 6.98 11.24
N TYR A 103 6.06 7.63 10.55
CA TYR A 103 5.58 8.98 10.84
C TYR A 103 4.15 8.91 11.34
N ILE A 104 3.78 9.78 12.27
CA ILE A 104 2.39 9.89 12.74
C ILE A 104 1.83 11.23 12.33
N ILE A 105 0.81 11.15 11.49
CA ILE A 105 0.03 12.28 11.02
C ILE A 105 -1.21 12.38 11.91
N PRO A 106 -1.35 13.48 12.70
CA PRO A 106 -2.52 13.68 13.55
C PRO A 106 -3.82 13.46 12.78
N PHE A 107 -4.77 12.75 13.38
CA PHE A 107 -6.11 12.45 12.85
C PHE A 107 -6.19 11.61 11.57
N LEU A 108 -5.08 11.47 10.82
CA LEU A 108 -5.01 10.70 9.58
C LEU A 108 -4.52 9.28 9.80
N GLY A 109 -3.46 9.10 10.59
CA GLY A 109 -2.90 7.78 10.86
C GLY A 109 -1.38 7.77 10.85
N GLY A 110 -0.82 6.60 10.61
CA GLY A 110 0.60 6.39 10.44
C GLY A 110 1.01 6.44 8.97
N LEU A 111 2.30 6.61 8.74
CA LEU A 111 2.92 6.47 7.43
C LEU A 111 4.30 5.86 7.60
N ALA A 112 4.46 4.61 7.19
CA ALA A 112 5.77 4.02 6.94
C ALA A 112 6.36 4.56 5.63
N LYS A 113 7.56 5.14 5.70
CA LYS A 113 8.31 5.64 4.55
C LYS A 113 9.66 4.96 4.45
N ALA A 114 9.94 4.39 3.28
CA ALA A 114 11.23 3.81 2.95
C ALA A 114 12.27 4.88 2.56
N ARG A 115 13.56 4.57 2.72
CA ARG A 115 14.66 5.43 2.24
C ARG A 115 14.96 5.22 0.76
N ARG A 116 14.70 4.02 0.24
CA ARG A 116 14.92 3.66 -1.16
C ARG A 116 13.61 3.21 -1.79
N GLU A 117 13.48 3.45 -3.09
CA GLU A 117 12.34 2.98 -3.87
C GLU A 117 12.32 1.43 -3.91
N PRO A 118 11.13 0.83 -4.01
CA PRO A 118 10.95 -0.59 -4.29
C PRO A 118 11.65 -1.02 -5.59
N LYS A 119 12.13 -2.26 -5.65
CA LYS A 119 12.82 -2.79 -6.85
C LYS A 119 11.83 -3.33 -7.88
N SER A 120 10.60 -3.61 -7.47
CA SER A 120 9.55 -4.17 -8.30
C SER A 120 8.17 -3.86 -7.76
N GLU A 121 7.14 -3.95 -8.60
CA GLU A 121 5.73 -3.91 -8.17
C GLU A 121 5.42 -5.03 -7.16
N TRP A 122 6.09 -6.18 -7.26
CA TRP A 122 5.93 -7.29 -6.32
C TRP A 122 6.37 -6.92 -4.89
N ASP A 123 7.47 -6.18 -4.75
CA ASP A 123 7.89 -5.65 -3.45
C ASP A 123 6.82 -4.73 -2.86
N GLY A 124 6.20 -3.89 -3.70
CA GLY A 124 5.09 -3.02 -3.31
C GLY A 124 3.88 -3.80 -2.80
N VAL A 125 3.51 -4.89 -3.48
CA VAL A 125 2.45 -5.81 -3.02
C VAL A 125 2.80 -6.41 -1.65
N LEU A 126 4.01 -6.95 -1.49
CA LEU A 126 4.43 -7.57 -0.23
C LEU A 126 4.43 -6.58 0.93
N VAL A 127 4.92 -5.35 0.72
CA VAL A 127 4.87 -4.29 1.72
C VAL A 127 3.42 -3.96 2.07
N SER A 128 2.56 -3.76 1.07
CA SER A 128 1.16 -3.37 1.30
C SER A 128 0.39 -4.41 2.10
N LEU A 129 0.63 -5.71 1.88
CA LEU A 129 -0.04 -6.78 2.64
C LEU A 129 0.59 -7.03 4.01
N ALA A 130 1.86 -6.65 4.21
CA ALA A 130 2.52 -6.81 5.50
C ALA A 130 1.84 -5.99 6.60
N GLY A 131 1.40 -4.76 6.32
CA GLY A 131 0.69 -3.93 7.32
C GLY A 131 -0.54 -4.64 7.89
N PRO A 132 -1.54 -4.98 7.07
CA PRO A 132 -2.73 -5.72 7.50
C PRO A 132 -2.42 -7.06 8.18
N ALA A 133 -1.46 -7.82 7.65
CA ALA A 133 -1.12 -9.14 8.20
C ALA A 133 -0.45 -9.06 9.59
N PHE A 134 0.56 -8.20 9.76
CA PHE A 134 1.22 -8.01 11.05
C PHE A 134 0.34 -7.23 12.03
N GLY A 135 -0.47 -6.29 11.54
CA GLY A 135 -1.40 -5.51 12.34
C GLY A 135 -2.38 -6.36 13.16
N LEU A 136 -2.71 -7.56 12.69
CA LEU A 136 -3.53 -8.52 13.46
C LEU A 136 -2.86 -9.04 14.73
N LEU A 137 -1.52 -9.06 14.80
CA LEU A 137 -0.81 -9.45 16.01
C LEU A 137 -1.13 -8.52 17.19
N ALA A 138 -1.55 -7.28 16.91
CA ALA A 138 -1.99 -6.36 17.95
C ALA A 138 -3.24 -6.83 18.71
N MET A 139 -4.02 -7.77 18.16
CA MET A 139 -5.19 -8.32 18.85
C MET A 139 -4.82 -9.20 20.05
N ILE A 140 -3.67 -9.87 19.99
CA ILE A 140 -3.24 -10.88 20.96
C ILE A 140 -3.35 -10.38 22.41
N PRO A 141 -2.78 -9.22 22.80
CA PRO A 141 -2.90 -8.73 24.18
C PRO A 141 -4.35 -8.44 24.58
N PHE A 142 -5.19 -7.92 23.68
CA PHE A 142 -6.59 -7.60 23.99
C PHE A 142 -7.42 -8.86 24.22
N VAL A 143 -7.26 -9.86 23.35
CA VAL A 143 -7.92 -11.16 23.52
C VAL A 143 -7.40 -11.86 24.78
N GLY A 144 -6.10 -11.80 25.05
CA GLY A 144 -5.49 -12.38 26.27
C GLY A 144 -6.02 -11.75 27.56
N VAL A 145 -6.15 -10.43 27.62
CA VAL A 145 -6.73 -9.73 28.78
C VAL A 145 -8.21 -10.05 28.93
N TRP A 146 -8.96 -10.14 27.83
CA TRP A 146 -10.36 -10.58 27.88
C TRP A 146 -10.50 -11.98 28.49
N MET A 147 -9.65 -12.94 28.14
CA MET A 147 -9.71 -14.29 28.71
C MET A 147 -9.55 -14.32 30.23
N VAL A 148 -8.87 -13.33 30.81
CA VAL A 148 -8.65 -13.22 32.27
C VAL A 148 -9.74 -12.41 32.95
N LEU A 149 -10.15 -11.29 32.36
CA LEU A 149 -11.08 -10.33 32.99
C LEU A 149 -12.55 -10.53 32.61
N GLY A 150 -12.84 -11.20 31.50
CA GLY A 150 -14.20 -11.41 30.97
C GLY A 150 -14.91 -10.16 30.46
N GLN A 151 -14.23 -9.01 30.42
CA GLN A 151 -14.82 -7.72 30.03
C GLN A 151 -14.89 -7.57 28.51
N GLY A 152 -16.11 -7.47 27.95
CA GLY A 152 -16.34 -7.40 26.50
C GLY A 152 -15.68 -6.22 25.78
N GLU A 153 -15.32 -5.15 26.50
CA GLU A 153 -14.64 -3.97 25.93
C GLU A 153 -13.26 -4.32 25.33
N TRP A 154 -12.57 -5.33 25.87
CA TRP A 154 -11.31 -5.82 25.30
C TRP A 154 -11.51 -6.55 23.98
N LEU A 155 -12.61 -7.31 23.83
CA LEU A 155 -12.99 -7.90 22.55
C LEU A 155 -13.41 -6.84 21.53
N MET A 156 -14.07 -5.77 21.98
CA MET A 156 -14.32 -4.60 21.13
C MET A 156 -13.02 -3.99 20.63
N GLY A 157 -12.01 -3.85 21.49
CA GLY A 157 -10.66 -3.43 21.08
C GLY A 157 -10.08 -4.34 20.00
N ALA A 158 -10.12 -5.66 20.19
CA ALA A 158 -9.66 -6.64 19.21
C ALA A 158 -10.43 -6.57 17.88
N PHE A 159 -11.75 -6.41 17.93
CA PHE A 159 -12.61 -6.21 16.76
C PHE A 159 -12.23 -4.95 15.97
N PHE A 160 -11.98 -3.83 16.64
CA PHE A 160 -11.58 -2.60 15.97
C PHE A 160 -10.16 -2.67 15.40
N ILE A 161 -9.24 -3.42 16.00
CA ILE A 161 -7.94 -3.74 15.40
C ILE A 161 -8.12 -4.52 14.09
N ALA A 162 -8.92 -5.59 14.10
CA ALA A 162 -9.18 -6.37 12.89
C ALA A 162 -9.86 -5.51 11.81
N THR A 163 -10.81 -4.66 12.22
CA THR A 163 -11.52 -3.74 11.34
C THR A 163 -10.60 -2.68 10.74
N LEU A 164 -9.63 -2.14 11.50
CA LEU A 164 -8.61 -1.23 10.97
C LEU A 164 -7.84 -1.89 9.81
N ASN A 165 -7.42 -3.14 9.99
CA ASN A 165 -6.68 -3.89 8.96
C ASN A 165 -7.58 -4.22 7.75
N LEU A 166 -8.86 -4.57 7.98
CA LEU A 166 -9.84 -4.77 6.91
C LEU A 166 -10.11 -3.50 6.10
N VAL A 167 -10.27 -2.36 6.77
CA VAL A 167 -10.46 -1.07 6.10
C VAL A 167 -9.23 -0.77 5.24
N ASN A 168 -8.01 -1.00 5.74
CA ASN A 168 -6.79 -0.83 4.93
C ASN A 168 -6.70 -1.79 3.74
N LEU A 169 -7.40 -2.92 3.73
CA LEU A 169 -7.49 -3.81 2.57
C LEU A 169 -8.55 -3.39 1.55
N VAL A 170 -9.37 -2.37 1.81
CA VAL A 170 -10.29 -1.85 0.80
C VAL A 170 -9.48 -1.34 -0.41
N PRO A 171 -9.83 -1.73 -1.64
CA PRO A 171 -9.11 -1.29 -2.84
C PRO A 171 -9.55 0.13 -3.23
N ALA A 172 -9.14 1.10 -2.41
CA ALA A 172 -9.33 2.52 -2.64
C ALA A 172 -8.08 3.30 -2.15
N PRO A 173 -7.50 4.21 -2.96
CA PRO A 173 -6.38 5.04 -2.52
C PRO A 173 -6.75 5.90 -1.30
N PRO A 174 -5.87 6.04 -0.29
CA PRO A 174 -4.46 5.63 -0.24
C PRO A 174 -4.23 4.29 0.47
N LEU A 175 -5.29 3.50 0.69
CA LEU A 175 -5.30 2.27 1.47
C LEU A 175 -4.47 1.17 0.79
N ASP A 176 -3.97 0.22 1.57
CA ASP A 176 -3.08 -0.84 1.10
C ASP A 176 -3.71 -1.80 0.12
N GLY A 177 -5.03 -2.01 0.20
CA GLY A 177 -5.77 -2.81 -0.76
C GLY A 177 -5.60 -2.31 -2.19
N SER A 178 -5.50 -0.99 -2.39
CA SER A 178 -5.23 -0.41 -3.72
C SER A 178 -3.81 -0.69 -4.21
N LYS A 179 -2.85 -0.80 -3.30
CA LYS A 179 -1.43 -1.11 -3.61
C LYS A 179 -1.23 -2.61 -3.85
N ALA A 180 -1.99 -3.48 -3.18
CA ALA A 180 -1.97 -4.92 -3.38
C ALA A 180 -2.72 -5.35 -4.66
N LEU A 181 -3.95 -4.87 -4.83
CA LEU A 181 -4.84 -5.30 -5.93
C LEU A 181 -4.63 -4.49 -7.22
N GLY A 182 -4.23 -3.22 -7.11
CA GLY A 182 -4.00 -2.34 -8.25
C GLY A 182 -3.05 -2.92 -9.32
N PRO A 183 -1.86 -3.43 -8.94
CA PRO A 183 -0.94 -4.07 -9.87
C PRO A 183 -1.57 -5.26 -10.64
N VAL A 184 -2.42 -6.05 -9.98
CA VAL A 184 -3.16 -7.16 -10.61
C VAL A 184 -4.14 -6.63 -11.67
N LEU A 185 -4.86 -5.55 -11.35
CA LEU A 185 -5.81 -4.93 -12.28
C LEU A 185 -5.11 -4.30 -13.49
N THR A 186 -3.98 -3.62 -13.28
CA THR A 186 -3.19 -3.07 -14.39
C THR A 186 -2.63 -4.15 -15.31
N ARG A 187 -2.36 -5.34 -14.76
CA ARG A 187 -1.90 -6.48 -15.56
C ARG A 187 -2.97 -6.98 -16.54
N VAL A 188 -4.25 -6.83 -16.19
CA VAL A 188 -5.38 -7.14 -17.08
C VAL A 188 -5.56 -6.01 -18.09
N HIS A 189 -5.66 -4.76 -17.63
CA HIS A 189 -5.78 -3.61 -18.51
C HIS A 189 -5.36 -2.30 -17.79
N PRO A 190 -4.56 -1.41 -18.41
CA PRO A 190 -4.02 -0.21 -17.76
C PRO A 190 -5.08 0.75 -17.17
N ARG A 191 -6.27 0.83 -17.78
CA ARG A 191 -7.38 1.67 -17.28
C ARG A 191 -8.31 0.96 -16.30
N LEU A 192 -8.27 -0.38 -16.23
CA LEU A 192 -9.19 -1.14 -15.38
C LEU A 192 -8.98 -0.80 -13.92
N GLU A 193 -7.72 -0.70 -13.51
CA GLU A 193 -7.38 -0.25 -12.17
C GLU A 193 -8.08 1.07 -11.81
N GLN A 194 -7.88 2.11 -12.63
CA GLN A 194 -8.40 3.44 -12.35
C GLN A 194 -9.92 3.42 -12.18
N ILE A 195 -10.62 2.69 -13.04
CA ILE A 195 -12.08 2.56 -12.97
C ILE A 195 -12.50 1.83 -11.70
N VAL A 196 -11.89 0.67 -11.41
CA VAL A 196 -12.25 -0.14 -10.23
C VAL A 196 -11.98 0.62 -8.94
N LEU A 197 -10.79 1.20 -8.79
CA LEU A 197 -10.43 1.98 -7.61
C LEU A 197 -11.30 3.23 -7.45
N LEU A 198 -11.69 3.89 -8.56
CA LEU A 198 -12.59 5.04 -8.53
C LEU A 198 -14.00 4.63 -8.07
N VAL A 199 -14.57 3.58 -8.67
CA VAL A 199 -15.92 3.11 -8.31
C VAL A 199 -15.98 2.71 -6.84
N ILE A 200 -14.98 1.96 -6.36
CA ILE A 200 -14.92 1.54 -4.97
C ILE A 200 -14.66 2.75 -4.05
N GLY A 201 -13.75 3.65 -4.42
CA GLY A 201 -13.50 4.87 -3.67
C GLY A 201 -14.75 5.74 -3.51
N VAL A 202 -15.50 5.97 -4.60
CA VAL A 202 -16.77 6.71 -4.57
C VAL A 202 -17.81 6.01 -3.70
N ALA A 203 -17.93 4.69 -3.81
CA ALA A 203 -18.85 3.91 -2.98
C ALA A 203 -18.54 4.04 -1.48
N VAL A 204 -17.27 4.01 -1.09
CA VAL A 204 -16.86 4.16 0.31
C VAL A 204 -17.04 5.60 0.80
N VAL A 205 -16.75 6.61 -0.03
CA VAL A 205 -17.06 8.01 0.31
C VAL A 205 -18.56 8.19 0.53
N TRP A 206 -19.39 7.66 -0.37
CA TRP A 206 -20.85 7.69 -0.25
C TRP A 206 -21.31 7.03 1.06
N TRP A 207 -20.84 5.82 1.35
CA TRP A 207 -21.12 5.12 2.61
C TRP A 207 -20.68 5.94 3.83
N GLY A 208 -19.50 6.57 3.79
CA GLY A 208 -19.01 7.41 4.87
C GLY A 208 -19.92 8.61 5.13
N LEU A 209 -20.45 9.24 4.08
CA LEU A 209 -21.39 10.36 4.18
C LEU A 209 -22.75 9.92 4.73
N THR A 210 -23.32 8.83 4.23
CA THR A 210 -24.66 8.35 4.65
C THR A 210 -24.67 7.79 6.07
N THR A 211 -23.52 7.31 6.57
CA THR A 211 -23.40 6.77 7.92
C THR A 211 -22.90 7.79 8.96
N GLY A 212 -22.59 9.02 8.55
CA GLY A 212 -22.10 10.09 9.44
C GLY A 212 -20.60 10.05 9.76
N ARG A 213 -19.82 9.24 9.02
CA ARG A 213 -18.36 9.12 9.15
C ARG A 213 -17.64 10.17 8.30
N PHE A 214 -17.96 11.44 8.53
CA PHE A 214 -17.56 12.56 7.67
C PHE A 214 -16.04 12.73 7.54
N ILE A 215 -15.27 12.49 8.61
CA ILE A 215 -13.80 12.64 8.59
C ILE A 215 -13.17 11.60 7.65
N LEU A 216 -13.58 10.34 7.77
CA LEU A 216 -13.11 9.26 6.90
C LEU A 216 -13.57 9.50 5.44
N ALA A 217 -14.82 9.93 5.24
CA ALA A 217 -15.34 10.27 3.92
C ALA A 217 -14.54 11.42 3.26
N ALA A 218 -14.24 12.49 4.00
CA ALA A 218 -13.48 13.63 3.50
C ALA A 218 -12.04 13.23 3.12
N PHE A 219 -11.37 12.44 3.97
CA PHE A 219 -10.02 11.96 3.69
C PHE A 219 -9.96 11.07 2.44
N LEU A 220 -10.90 10.13 2.31
CA LEU A 220 -10.98 9.27 1.13
C LEU A 220 -11.36 10.05 -0.13
N ALA A 221 -12.27 11.02 -0.03
CA ALA A 221 -12.63 11.89 -1.16
C ALA A 221 -11.41 12.68 -1.65
N LEU A 222 -10.63 13.26 -0.74
CA LEU A 222 -9.39 13.97 -1.09
C LEU A 222 -8.36 13.01 -1.72
N SER A 223 -8.27 11.79 -1.24
CA SER A 223 -7.34 10.78 -1.75
C SER A 223 -7.73 10.26 -3.13
N VAL A 224 -9.01 9.97 -3.36
CA VAL A 224 -9.56 9.61 -4.68
C VAL A 224 -9.34 10.75 -5.68
N PHE A 225 -9.67 11.99 -5.29
CA PHE A 225 -9.42 13.17 -6.13
C PHE A 225 -7.94 13.36 -6.47
N SER A 226 -7.07 13.18 -5.47
CA SER A 226 -5.62 13.26 -5.65
C SER A 226 -5.08 12.15 -6.55
N HIS A 227 -5.67 10.97 -6.53
CA HIS A 227 -5.31 9.86 -7.40
C HIS A 227 -5.72 10.14 -8.84
N LEU A 228 -6.95 10.63 -9.07
CA LEU A 228 -7.44 11.01 -10.38
C LEU A 228 -6.57 12.08 -11.05
N LYS A 229 -6.09 13.06 -10.28
CA LYS A 229 -5.20 14.12 -10.78
C LYS A 229 -3.82 13.62 -11.22
N ARG A 230 -3.32 12.50 -10.67
CA ARG A 230 -1.95 12.02 -10.91
C ARG A 230 -1.80 11.10 -12.13
N GLY A 231 -2.90 10.60 -12.72
CA GLY A 231 -2.85 9.73 -13.90
C GLY A 231 -2.34 8.31 -13.62
N VAL A 232 -1.88 7.59 -14.66
CA VAL A 232 -1.40 6.19 -14.53
C VAL A 232 0.01 6.19 -13.92
N TRP A 233 0.10 6.07 -12.60
CA TRP A 233 1.35 6.17 -11.83
C TRP A 233 2.29 4.95 -12.03
N ARG A 234 1.76 3.77 -12.37
CA ARG A 234 2.52 2.51 -12.36
C ARG A 234 3.48 2.27 -13.53
N ALA A 235 3.66 3.24 -14.43
CA ALA A 235 4.55 3.09 -15.57
C ALA A 235 6.04 3.01 -15.19
N ALA A 236 6.42 3.34 -13.95
CA ALA A 236 7.81 3.43 -13.55
C ALA A 236 8.48 2.08 -13.22
N TRP A 237 7.74 1.08 -12.71
CA TRP A 237 8.33 -0.12 -12.08
C TRP A 237 7.99 -1.44 -12.79
N GLY A 238 7.44 -1.35 -14.00
CA GLY A 238 7.00 -2.49 -14.79
C GLY A 238 5.61 -2.99 -14.40
N THR A 239 5.25 -4.19 -14.88
CA THR A 239 3.98 -4.86 -14.52
C THR A 239 4.29 -6.22 -13.92
N LEU A 240 3.41 -6.70 -13.03
CA LEU A 240 3.53 -8.05 -12.48
C LEU A 240 3.53 -9.10 -13.60
N SER A 241 4.38 -10.12 -13.47
CA SER A 241 4.20 -11.35 -14.25
C SER A 241 2.88 -12.04 -13.88
N TRP A 242 2.32 -12.87 -14.76
CA TRP A 242 1.10 -13.62 -14.45
C TRP A 242 1.19 -14.48 -13.17
N PRO A 243 2.31 -15.19 -12.91
CA PRO A 243 2.47 -15.90 -11.64
C PRO A 243 2.47 -14.98 -10.42
N GLU A 244 3.11 -13.82 -10.50
CA GLU A 244 3.11 -12.85 -9.40
C GLU A 244 1.74 -12.20 -9.21
N ALA A 245 1.00 -11.93 -10.29
CA ALA A 245 -0.38 -11.45 -10.22
C ALA A 245 -1.30 -12.46 -9.53
N GLY A 246 -1.16 -13.75 -9.86
CA GLY A 246 -1.89 -14.84 -9.19
C GLY A 246 -1.53 -14.94 -7.70
N LYS A 247 -0.24 -14.89 -7.36
CA LYS A 247 0.22 -14.87 -5.96
C LYS A 247 -0.28 -13.63 -5.20
N SER A 248 -0.26 -12.46 -5.84
CA SER A 248 -0.74 -11.21 -5.26
C SER A 248 -2.21 -11.32 -4.90
N LEU A 249 -3.04 -11.77 -5.85
CA LEU A 249 -4.48 -11.96 -5.63
C LEU A 249 -4.73 -12.99 -4.51
N ALA A 250 -4.00 -14.11 -4.52
CA ALA A 250 -4.13 -15.14 -3.49
C ALA A 250 -3.76 -14.61 -2.09
N LEU A 251 -2.63 -13.89 -1.96
CA LEU A 251 -2.21 -13.29 -0.70
C LEU A 251 -3.18 -12.20 -0.24
N TYR A 252 -3.68 -11.37 -1.15
CA TYR A 252 -4.69 -10.36 -0.84
C TYR A 252 -5.97 -10.99 -0.30
N LEU A 253 -6.53 -12.00 -1.00
CA LEU A 253 -7.73 -12.71 -0.57
C LEU A 253 -7.53 -13.44 0.76
N LEU A 254 -6.37 -14.08 0.96
CA LEU A 254 -6.02 -14.72 2.22
C LEU A 254 -5.97 -13.70 3.36
N THR A 255 -5.27 -12.59 3.16
CA THR A 255 -5.14 -11.54 4.20
C THR A 255 -6.50 -10.94 4.52
N LEU A 256 -7.36 -10.73 3.51
CA LEU A 256 -8.74 -10.27 3.68
C LEU A 256 -9.58 -11.29 4.47
N ALA A 257 -9.48 -12.57 4.14
CA ALA A 257 -10.21 -13.63 4.83
C ALA A 257 -9.78 -13.77 6.30
N VAL A 258 -8.48 -13.73 6.58
CA VAL A 258 -7.95 -13.73 7.95
C VAL A 258 -8.38 -12.45 8.69
N CYS A 259 -8.34 -11.31 7.99
CA CYS A 259 -9.03 -10.04 8.28
C CYS A 259 -10.40 -10.23 8.93
N ALA A 260 -11.30 -10.76 8.11
CA ALA A 260 -12.71 -10.92 8.39
C ALA A 260 -12.95 -11.95 9.48
N ALA A 261 -12.24 -13.09 9.42
CA ALA A 261 -12.34 -14.14 10.41
C ALA A 261 -11.91 -13.65 11.80
N ALA A 262 -10.86 -12.83 11.89
CA ALA A 262 -10.42 -12.24 13.15
C ALA A 262 -11.45 -11.24 13.71
N ALA A 263 -12.04 -10.39 12.86
CA ALA A 263 -13.09 -9.46 13.27
C ALA A 263 -14.34 -10.20 13.79
N VAL A 264 -14.82 -11.19 13.04
CA VAL A 264 -15.97 -12.02 13.45
C VAL A 264 -15.63 -12.81 14.71
N GLY A 265 -14.44 -13.42 14.79
CA GLY A 265 -13.97 -14.17 15.94
C GLY A 265 -13.88 -13.34 17.22
N ALA A 266 -13.54 -12.06 17.12
CA ALA A 266 -13.56 -11.15 18.27
C ALA A 266 -14.99 -10.88 18.78
N LEU A 267 -16.00 -10.90 17.91
CA LEU A 267 -17.40 -10.67 18.29
C LEU A 267 -18.15 -11.95 18.67
N MET A 268 -17.68 -13.12 18.25
CA MET A 268 -18.30 -14.43 18.54
C MET A 268 -18.64 -14.64 20.02
N PRO A 269 -17.75 -14.37 20.99
CA PRO A 269 -18.10 -14.54 22.40
C PRO A 269 -19.19 -13.58 22.88
N MET A 270 -19.34 -12.42 22.22
CA MET A 270 -20.34 -11.40 22.56
C MET A 270 -21.74 -11.77 22.04
N THR A 271 -21.83 -12.67 21.08
CA THR A 271 -23.09 -13.13 20.47
C THR A 271 -23.46 -14.55 20.89
N GLY A 272 -22.90 -15.05 21.99
CA GLY A 272 -23.14 -16.41 22.48
C GLY A 272 -22.62 -17.50 21.54
N GLY A 273 -21.65 -17.16 20.68
CA GLY A 273 -21.09 -18.09 19.69
C GLY A 273 -21.87 -18.19 18.39
N ASP A 274 -22.84 -17.31 18.12
CA ASP A 274 -23.55 -17.26 16.83
C ASP A 274 -22.73 -16.48 15.78
N PRO A 275 -22.26 -17.11 14.69
CA PRO A 275 -21.52 -16.44 13.62
C PRO A 275 -22.36 -15.42 12.86
N ALA A 276 -23.66 -15.68 12.65
CA ALA A 276 -24.53 -14.77 11.91
C ALA A 276 -24.75 -13.49 12.73
N GLY A 277 -25.03 -13.63 14.02
CA GLY A 277 -25.12 -12.54 14.96
C GLY A 277 -23.81 -11.74 15.07
N ALA A 278 -22.65 -12.41 15.08
CA ALA A 278 -21.35 -11.74 15.12
C ALA A 278 -21.10 -10.87 13.87
N VAL A 279 -21.43 -11.39 12.69
CA VAL A 279 -21.37 -10.63 11.43
C VAL A 279 -22.34 -9.45 11.48
N GLN A 280 -23.60 -9.67 11.90
CA GLN A 280 -24.60 -8.60 11.97
C GLN A 280 -24.19 -7.51 12.95
N LEU A 281 -23.66 -7.88 14.12
CA LEU A 281 -23.14 -6.94 15.10
C LEU A 281 -21.98 -6.12 14.53
N GLY A 282 -21.04 -6.76 13.83
CA GLY A 282 -19.94 -6.06 13.15
C GLY A 282 -20.43 -5.08 12.07
N LEU A 283 -21.41 -5.51 11.26
CA LEU A 283 -22.05 -4.67 10.25
C LEU A 283 -22.78 -3.47 10.89
N ASN A 284 -23.39 -3.63 12.05
CA ASN A 284 -24.01 -2.53 12.81
C ASN A 284 -22.97 -1.51 13.27
N TYR A 285 -21.80 -1.95 13.75
CA TYR A 285 -20.68 -1.06 14.07
C TYR A 285 -20.15 -0.32 12.83
N LEU A 286 -20.30 -0.90 11.64
CA LEU A 286 -20.03 -0.28 10.35
C LEU A 286 -21.24 0.50 9.79
N GLY A 287 -22.37 0.56 10.48
CA GLY A 287 -23.53 1.34 10.07
C GLY A 287 -24.31 0.76 8.89
N PHE A 288 -24.19 -0.54 8.63
CA PHE A 288 -24.98 -1.25 7.59
C PHE A 288 -26.31 -1.83 8.08
N GLY A 289 -26.61 -1.80 9.39
CA GLY A 289 -27.86 -2.33 9.96
C GLY A 289 -28.68 -1.30 10.73
N ARG A 290 -28.78 -0.08 10.20
CA ARG A 290 -29.81 0.89 10.59
C ARG A 290 -31.06 0.69 9.75
#